data_AF-A0A1D6P950-F1
#
_entry.id   AF-A0A1D6P950-F1
#
_cell.length_a   1.000
_cell.length_b   1.000
_cell.length_c   1.000
_cell.angle_alpha   90.00
_cell.angle_beta   90.00
_cell.angle_gamma   90.00
#
_symmetry.space_group_name_H-M   'P 1'
#
loop_
_entity.id
_entity.type
_entity.pdbx_description
1 polymer ?
#
loop_
_entity_poly.entity_id
_entity_poly.type
_entity_poly.pdbx_seq_one_letter_code
_entity_poly.pdbx_strand_id
1 'polypeptide(L)'
;MSLGSFFRPSLVSGMENQGVCISLACSSPSSDVLVASYRPRVELPDAIATSQASTPQSPAPTGSGKLGCHTLLRRTTATSFARDHICSGSVSELRMSKSAIIPCRDNQHLFAYGDESLYGVRTWRLPSFQRYTDLKPHRQPVLDLRYAESSTGERYLGCLSAEKLQVFTIR
;
A
#
# COMPACT_ATOMS: atom_id res chain seq x y z
N MET A 1 28.97 -12.63 -28.07
CA MET A 1 28.47 -12.64 -26.68
C MET A 1 28.60 -11.23 -26.14
N SER A 2 27.49 -10.55 -25.81
CA SER A 2 27.52 -9.25 -25.14
C SER A 2 26.52 -9.29 -23.99
N LEU A 3 26.96 -9.80 -22.84
CA LEU A 3 26.25 -9.66 -21.57
C LEU A 3 26.86 -8.47 -20.84
N GLY A 4 26.33 -7.27 -21.08
CA GLY A 4 26.88 -6.06 -20.49
C GLY A 4 26.01 -4.81 -20.60
N SER A 5 24.73 -4.93 -20.96
CA SER A 5 23.80 -3.82 -20.74
C SER A 5 23.37 -3.87 -19.27
N PHE A 6 24.07 -3.07 -18.48
CA PHE A 6 23.82 -2.78 -17.07
C PHE A 6 22.32 -2.63 -16.78
N PHE A 7 21.78 -3.50 -15.91
CA PHE A 7 20.45 -3.40 -15.30
C PHE A 7 20.36 -2.16 -14.39
N ARG A 8 20.59 -0.97 -14.94
CA ARG A 8 20.42 0.28 -14.20
C ARG A 8 18.92 0.49 -13.96
N PRO A 9 18.47 0.68 -12.72
CA PRO A 9 17.10 1.07 -12.46
C PRO A 9 16.76 2.33 -13.27
N SER A 10 15.70 2.27 -14.06
CA SER A 10 15.16 3.41 -14.80
C SER A 10 13.89 3.90 -14.13
N LEU A 11 13.66 5.22 -14.20
CA LEU A 11 12.42 5.81 -13.73
C LEU A 11 11.28 5.42 -14.68
N VAL A 12 10.18 4.95 -14.11
CA VAL A 12 8.93 4.70 -14.82
C VAL A 12 8.12 5.99 -14.91
N SER A 13 7.62 6.34 -16.09
CA SER A 13 6.78 7.54 -16.33
C SER A 13 5.28 7.26 -16.12
N GLY A 14 4.46 8.32 -15.99
CA GLY A 14 2.99 8.24 -15.94
C GLY A 14 2.39 8.16 -14.53
N MET A 15 3.17 8.49 -13.49
CA MET A 15 2.77 8.39 -12.07
C MET A 15 2.65 9.75 -11.36
N GLU A 16 2.70 10.85 -12.11
CA GLU A 16 2.60 12.20 -11.58
C GLU A 16 1.19 12.52 -11.02
N ASN A 17 1.13 13.50 -10.10
CA ASN A 17 -0.08 14.18 -9.65
C ASN A 17 -1.16 13.34 -8.92
N GLN A 18 -0.78 12.34 -8.11
CA GLN A 18 -1.74 11.49 -7.37
C GLN A 18 -1.84 11.77 -5.86
N GLY A 19 -1.34 12.91 -5.40
CA GLY A 19 -1.22 13.22 -3.97
C GLY A 19 0.11 12.72 -3.38
N VAL A 20 0.11 12.36 -2.09
CA VAL A 20 1.29 11.79 -1.43
C VAL A 20 1.22 10.27 -1.49
N CYS A 21 2.14 9.65 -2.23
CA CYS A 21 2.28 8.19 -2.25
C CYS A 21 2.79 7.71 -0.89
N ILE A 22 2.03 6.84 -0.23
CA ILE A 22 2.30 6.36 1.13
C ILE A 22 2.58 4.85 1.18
N SER A 23 2.34 4.13 0.10
CA SER A 23 2.61 2.70 0.00
C SER A 23 2.69 2.27 -1.46
N LEU A 24 3.51 1.25 -1.73
CA LEU A 24 3.56 0.55 -3.00
C LEU A 24 3.58 -0.95 -2.72
N ALA A 25 2.65 -1.68 -3.34
CA ALA A 25 2.64 -3.12 -3.34
C ALA A 25 2.99 -3.65 -4.74
N CYS A 26 4.00 -4.52 -4.78
CA CYS A 26 4.42 -5.23 -5.97
C CYS A 26 4.10 -6.72 -5.81
N SER A 27 3.69 -7.36 -6.89
CA SER A 27 3.60 -8.83 -6.96
C SER A 27 4.93 -9.41 -7.45
N SER A 28 4.97 -10.71 -7.77
CA SER A 28 6.17 -11.37 -8.31
C SER A 28 6.78 -10.60 -9.49
N PRO A 29 8.09 -10.75 -9.77
CA PRO A 29 8.75 -10.01 -10.86
C PRO A 29 8.11 -10.19 -12.25
N SER A 30 7.38 -11.28 -12.46
CA SER A 30 6.64 -11.59 -13.69
C SER A 30 5.25 -10.94 -13.76
N SER A 31 4.79 -10.29 -12.70
CA SER A 31 3.47 -9.65 -12.66
C SER A 31 3.51 -8.24 -13.27
N ASP A 32 2.44 -7.92 -13.98
CA ASP A 32 2.20 -6.59 -14.56
C ASP A 32 1.36 -5.70 -13.66
N VAL A 33 1.10 -6.14 -12.42
CA VAL A 33 0.18 -5.49 -11.50
C VAL A 33 0.93 -4.88 -10.33
N LEU A 34 0.74 -3.58 -10.14
CA LEU A 34 1.17 -2.84 -8.97
C LEU A 34 -0.03 -2.12 -8.34
N VAL A 35 0.02 -1.88 -7.03
CA VAL A 35 -0.94 -1.00 -6.37
C VAL A 35 -0.19 0.05 -5.58
N ALA A 36 -0.41 1.32 -5.93
CA ALA A 36 0.11 2.45 -5.17
C ALA A 36 -1.03 3.04 -4.32
N SER A 37 -0.73 3.37 -3.07
CA SER A 37 -1.70 3.98 -2.16
C SER A 37 -1.32 5.43 -1.90
N TYR A 38 -2.32 6.30 -1.90
CA TYR A 38 -2.14 7.73 -1.77
C TYR A 38 -3.04 8.30 -0.68
N ARG A 39 -2.53 9.34 -0.02
CA ARG A 39 -3.34 10.25 0.78
C ARG A 39 -3.40 11.63 0.11
N PRO A 40 -4.46 12.42 0.37
CA PRO A 40 -4.50 13.81 -0.06
C PRO A 40 -3.28 14.60 0.43
N ARG A 41 -2.86 15.60 -0.33
CA ARG A 41 -1.90 16.59 0.19
C ARG A 41 -2.60 17.41 1.27
N VAL A 42 -1.86 17.77 2.32
CA VAL A 42 -2.33 18.80 3.23
C VAL A 42 -2.20 20.12 2.49
N GLU A 43 -3.33 20.64 2.00
CA GLU A 43 -3.40 22.02 1.55
C GLU A 43 -3.38 22.87 2.83
N LEU A 44 -2.23 23.48 3.12
CA LEU A 44 -2.18 24.50 4.16
C LEU A 44 -2.92 25.71 3.57
N PRO A 45 -4.03 26.19 4.18
CA PRO A 45 -4.62 27.46 3.77
C PRO A 45 -3.52 28.51 3.83
N ASP A 46 -3.42 29.38 2.81
CA ASP A 46 -2.43 30.46 2.78
C ASP A 46 -2.40 31.16 4.14
N ALA A 47 -1.31 30.95 4.86
CA ALA A 47 -1.17 31.44 6.22
C ALA A 47 -0.99 32.95 6.15
N ILE A 48 -2.07 33.69 6.42
CA ILE A 48 -1.97 35.04 6.96
C ILE A 48 -1.09 34.92 8.21
N ALA A 49 0.02 35.66 8.18
CA ALA A 49 1.09 35.63 9.16
C ALA A 49 0.59 35.56 10.61
N THR A 50 1.02 34.54 11.34
CA THR A 50 1.17 34.63 12.81
C THR A 50 2.27 33.69 13.26
N SER A 51 3.44 34.26 13.55
CA SER A 51 4.52 33.61 14.26
C SER A 51 4.04 33.28 15.67
N GLN A 52 3.80 32.00 15.98
CA GLN A 52 4.01 31.49 17.34
C GLN A 52 4.61 30.09 17.30
N ALA A 53 5.70 29.95 18.04
CA ALA A 53 6.38 28.70 18.29
C ALA A 53 5.46 27.76 19.07
N SER A 54 4.79 26.85 18.37
CA SER A 54 4.15 25.69 18.97
C SER A 54 5.17 24.55 19.00
N THR A 55 5.60 24.15 20.20
CA THR A 55 6.27 22.88 20.46
C THR A 55 5.59 21.75 19.67
N PRO A 56 6.31 20.84 18.99
CA PRO A 56 5.68 19.71 18.32
C PRO A 56 5.14 18.77 19.41
N GLN A 57 3.90 18.97 19.82
CA GLN A 57 3.14 17.92 20.50
C GLN A 57 3.03 16.79 19.49
N SER A 58 3.67 15.66 19.79
CA SER A 58 3.46 14.40 19.07
C SER A 58 1.94 14.20 18.96
N PRO A 59 1.36 14.16 17.75
CA PRO A 59 -0.07 14.00 17.62
C PRO A 59 -0.47 12.73 18.36
N ALA A 60 -1.31 12.86 19.38
CA ALA A 60 -2.00 11.71 19.95
C ALA A 60 -2.65 10.95 18.78
N PRO A 61 -2.61 9.61 18.75
CA PRO A 61 -3.17 8.83 17.66
C PRO A 61 -4.69 8.92 17.72
N THR A 62 -5.23 10.05 17.29
CA THR A 62 -6.65 10.25 17.00
C THR A 62 -6.91 9.62 15.63
N GLY A 63 -6.69 8.30 15.58
CA GLY A 63 -6.74 7.50 14.36
C GLY A 63 -8.16 7.15 13.98
N SER A 64 -8.90 8.12 13.44
CA SER A 64 -10.12 7.82 12.70
C SER A 64 -9.84 7.33 11.27
N GLY A 65 -8.59 7.42 10.82
CA GLY A 65 -8.22 7.28 9.41
C GLY A 65 -8.68 8.47 8.57
N LYS A 66 -8.03 8.66 7.42
CA LYS A 66 -8.44 9.63 6.41
C LYS A 66 -8.82 8.89 5.12
N LEU A 67 -9.72 9.50 4.36
CA LEU A 67 -10.06 9.00 3.04
C LEU A 67 -8.87 9.22 2.09
N GLY A 68 -8.24 8.13 1.69
CA GLY A 68 -7.23 8.08 0.64
C GLY A 68 -7.71 7.26 -0.55
N CYS A 69 -6.78 6.88 -1.41
CA CYS A 69 -7.07 6.01 -2.53
C CYS A 69 -5.97 4.97 -2.78
N HIS A 70 -6.37 3.87 -3.42
CA HIS A 70 -5.52 2.80 -3.88
C HIS A 70 -5.68 2.70 -5.38
N THR A 71 -4.58 2.87 -6.11
CA THR A 71 -4.56 2.93 -7.56
C THR A 71 -3.89 1.68 -8.10
N LEU A 72 -4.65 0.89 -8.84
CA LEU A 72 -4.15 -0.21 -9.64
C LEU A 72 -3.41 0.33 -10.85
N LEU A 73 -2.17 -0.09 -11.01
CA LEU A 73 -1.31 0.25 -12.14
C LEU A 73 -1.03 -1.03 -12.92
N ARG A 74 -1.16 -0.94 -14.24
CA ARG A 74 -0.86 -2.03 -15.16
C ARG A 74 0.32 -1.66 -16.05
N ARG A 75 1.23 -2.61 -16.22
CA ARG A 75 2.35 -2.46 -17.15
C ARG A 75 1.81 -2.32 -18.58
N THR A 76 2.21 -1.27 -19.28
CA THR A 76 1.85 -1.04 -20.68
C THR A 76 3.01 -1.33 -21.62
N THR A 77 4.25 -1.11 -21.16
CA THR A 77 5.48 -1.46 -21.89
C THR A 77 6.53 -1.92 -20.90
N ALA A 78 7.71 -2.33 -21.37
CA ALA A 78 8.82 -2.70 -20.48
C ALA A 78 9.22 -1.59 -19.47
N THR A 79 8.91 -0.32 -19.77
CA THR A 79 9.36 0.86 -18.99
C THR A 79 8.22 1.81 -18.58
N SER A 80 6.95 1.45 -18.81
CA SER A 80 5.81 2.32 -18.48
C SER A 80 4.65 1.56 -17.86
N PHE A 81 3.95 2.25 -16.97
CA PHE A 81 2.71 1.79 -16.36
C PHE A 81 1.61 2.83 -16.61
N ALA A 82 0.39 2.35 -16.78
CA ALA A 82 -0.79 3.18 -16.83
C ALA A 82 -1.68 2.91 -15.62
N ARG A 83 -2.42 3.93 -15.22
CA ARG A 83 -3.54 3.78 -14.28
C ARG A 83 -4.62 2.93 -14.91
N ASP A 84 -5.10 1.95 -14.16
CA ASP A 84 -6.19 1.06 -14.58
C ASP A 84 -7.45 1.33 -13.75
N HIS A 85 -7.39 1.15 -12.42
CA HIS A 85 -8.53 1.34 -11.52
C HIS A 85 -8.13 2.13 -10.26
N ILE A 86 -9.10 2.81 -9.64
CA ILE A 86 -8.92 3.50 -8.36
C ILE A 86 -10.03 3.03 -7.40
N CYS A 87 -9.67 2.82 -6.14
CA CYS A 87 -10.62 2.60 -5.06
C CYS A 87 -10.29 3.47 -3.85
N SER A 88 -11.31 4.02 -3.18
CA SER A 88 -11.13 4.81 -1.96
C SER A 88 -11.03 3.91 -0.73
N GLY A 89 -10.09 4.22 0.16
CA GLY A 89 -9.84 3.43 1.38
C GLY A 89 -9.39 4.30 2.55
N SER A 90 -9.43 3.75 3.75
CA SER A 90 -8.97 4.45 4.95
C SER A 90 -7.46 4.30 5.12
N VAL A 91 -6.75 5.43 5.07
CA VAL A 91 -5.28 5.47 5.16
C VAL A 91 -4.82 6.38 6.30
N SER A 92 -3.55 6.28 6.65
CA SER A 92 -2.97 7.15 7.68
C SER A 92 -2.71 8.56 7.14
N GLU A 93 -3.10 9.57 7.91
CA GLU A 93 -2.79 10.96 7.62
C GLU A 93 -1.30 11.26 7.67
N LEU A 94 -0.57 10.60 8.58
CA LEU A 94 0.81 10.92 8.91
C LEU A 94 1.77 9.81 8.50
N ARG A 95 1.40 8.55 8.74
CA ARG A 95 2.30 7.40 8.56
C ARG A 95 2.30 6.89 7.12
N MET A 96 3.37 6.18 6.77
CA MET A 96 3.41 5.38 5.55
C MET A 96 2.58 4.11 5.78
N SER A 97 1.49 3.94 5.04
CA SER A 97 0.72 2.70 5.06
C SER A 97 1.54 1.53 4.52
N LYS A 98 1.20 0.32 4.95
CA LYS A 98 1.84 -0.91 4.49
C LYS A 98 0.86 -1.71 3.65
N SER A 99 1.35 -2.27 2.56
CA SER A 99 0.52 -3.01 1.63
C SER A 99 1.31 -4.13 0.97
N ALA A 100 0.59 -5.15 0.50
CA ALA A 100 1.14 -6.31 -0.18
C ALA A 100 0.15 -6.79 -1.25
N ILE A 101 0.68 -7.38 -2.32
CA ILE A 101 -0.13 -8.16 -3.27
C ILE A 101 0.04 -9.64 -2.93
N ILE A 102 -1.08 -10.34 -2.85
CA ILE A 102 -1.15 -11.78 -2.57
C ILE A 102 -1.60 -12.49 -3.86
N PRO A 103 -0.70 -13.19 -4.55
CA PRO A 103 -1.06 -14.06 -5.66
C PRO A 103 -2.01 -15.18 -5.21
N CYS A 104 -3.11 -15.32 -5.94
CA CYS A 104 -4.09 -16.38 -5.77
C CYS A 104 -4.10 -17.29 -7.01
N ARG A 105 -4.90 -18.35 -6.95
CA ARG A 105 -5.09 -19.24 -8.10
C ARG A 105 -5.72 -18.48 -9.28
N ASP A 106 -5.59 -19.03 -10.48
CA ASP A 106 -6.23 -18.52 -11.71
C ASP A 106 -5.85 -17.08 -12.07
N ASN A 107 -4.59 -16.71 -11.78
CA ASN A 107 -4.04 -15.37 -12.02
C ASN A 107 -4.80 -14.24 -11.29
N GLN A 108 -5.61 -14.59 -10.28
CA GLN A 108 -6.25 -13.63 -9.40
C GLN A 108 -5.26 -13.12 -8.36
N HIS A 109 -5.47 -11.89 -7.90
CA HIS A 109 -4.63 -11.26 -6.89
C HIS A 109 -5.51 -10.61 -5.84
N LEU A 110 -5.06 -10.65 -4.58
CA LEU A 110 -5.63 -9.81 -3.52
C LEU A 110 -4.66 -8.67 -3.23
N PHE A 111 -5.21 -7.47 -3.09
CA PHE A 111 -4.52 -6.33 -2.50
C PHE A 111 -4.81 -6.31 -1.01
N ALA A 112 -3.77 -6.42 -0.19
CA ALA A 112 -3.86 -6.31 1.26
C ALA A 112 -3.21 -4.99 1.70
N TYR A 113 -3.87 -4.23 2.58
CA TYR A 113 -3.30 -3.01 3.14
C TYR A 113 -3.67 -2.83 4.60
N GLY A 114 -2.80 -2.14 5.35
CA GLY A 114 -3.10 -1.68 6.70
C GLY A 114 -4.13 -0.57 6.67
N ASP A 115 -5.37 -0.90 7.07
CA ASP A 115 -6.48 0.03 7.15
C ASP A 115 -6.43 0.76 8.49
N GLU A 116 -6.33 2.09 8.42
CA GLU A 116 -6.09 2.94 9.58
C GLU A 116 -7.30 2.97 10.53
N SER A 117 -8.53 2.92 9.99
CA SER A 117 -9.75 2.91 10.81
C SER A 117 -9.98 1.57 11.50
N LEU A 118 -9.54 0.47 10.89
CA LEU A 118 -9.67 -0.87 11.47
C LEU A 118 -8.57 -1.23 12.46
N TYR A 119 -7.43 -0.54 12.43
CA TYR A 119 -6.18 -1.00 13.07
C TYR A 119 -5.90 -2.47 12.75
N GLY A 120 -6.03 -2.81 11.47
CA GLY A 120 -5.98 -4.18 10.95
C GLY A 120 -5.67 -4.20 9.46
N VAL A 121 -5.75 -5.38 8.87
CA VAL A 121 -5.49 -5.56 7.44
C VAL A 121 -6.81 -5.78 6.71
N ARG A 122 -7.04 -4.98 5.68
CA ARG A 122 -8.16 -5.13 4.75
C ARG A 122 -7.66 -5.71 3.44
N THR A 123 -8.43 -6.64 2.87
CA THR A 123 -8.08 -7.32 1.62
C THR A 123 -9.17 -7.15 0.56
N TRP A 124 -8.77 -6.77 -0.65
CA TRP A 124 -9.64 -6.53 -1.80
C TRP A 124 -9.19 -7.36 -3.00
N ARG A 125 -10.13 -7.80 -3.83
CA ARG A 125 -9.84 -8.50 -5.08
C ARG A 125 -9.34 -7.53 -6.14
N LEU A 126 -8.33 -7.91 -6.90
CA LEU A 126 -7.90 -7.20 -8.09
C LEU A 126 -8.42 -7.90 -9.35
N PRO A 127 -8.80 -7.15 -10.41
CA PRO A 127 -8.68 -5.69 -10.54
C PRO A 127 -9.88 -4.90 -9.97
N SER A 128 -10.96 -5.56 -9.58
CA SER A 128 -12.25 -4.92 -9.27
C SER A 128 -12.29 -4.09 -7.98
N PHE A 129 -11.28 -4.21 -7.12
CA PHE A 129 -11.25 -3.71 -5.75
C PHE A 129 -12.47 -4.12 -4.91
N GLN A 130 -13.11 -5.24 -5.25
CA GLN A 130 -14.21 -5.78 -4.46
C GLN A 130 -13.67 -6.24 -3.10
N ARG A 131 -14.34 -5.85 -2.01
CA ARG A 131 -13.95 -6.31 -0.67
C ARG A 131 -13.95 -7.84 -0.58
N TYR A 132 -12.84 -8.40 -0.10
CA TYR A 132 -12.69 -9.84 0.12
C TYR A 132 -12.88 -10.18 1.59
N THR A 133 -11.98 -9.72 2.46
CA THR A 133 -12.10 -9.92 3.92
C THR A 133 -11.29 -8.89 4.71
N ASP A 134 -11.66 -8.73 5.98
CA ASP A 134 -10.88 -7.98 6.96
C ASP A 134 -10.22 -8.99 7.92
N LEU A 135 -8.90 -8.93 8.05
CA LEU A 135 -8.15 -9.76 8.99
C LEU A 135 -8.22 -9.13 10.38
N LYS A 136 -8.26 -9.98 11.42
CA LYS A 136 -8.51 -9.55 12.80
C LYS A 136 -7.62 -8.34 13.17
N PRO A 137 -8.20 -7.27 13.74
CA PRO A 137 -7.45 -6.09 14.15
C PRO A 137 -6.31 -6.42 15.10
N HIS A 138 -5.16 -5.80 14.85
CA HIS A 138 -4.06 -5.74 15.80
C HIS A 138 -4.41 -4.86 17.02
N ARG A 139 -5.48 -4.05 16.91
CA ARG A 139 -5.85 -2.94 17.83
C ARG A 139 -4.82 -1.80 17.86
N GLN A 140 -3.79 -1.91 17.02
CA GLN A 140 -2.71 -0.96 16.82
C GLN A 140 -2.48 -0.78 15.32
N PRO A 141 -1.91 0.34 14.88
CA PRO A 141 -1.53 0.54 13.48
C PRO A 141 -0.64 -0.56 12.93
N VAL A 142 -0.85 -0.94 11.67
CA VAL A 142 0.02 -1.88 10.95
C VAL A 142 1.34 -1.20 10.62
N LEU A 143 2.44 -1.74 11.17
CA LEU A 143 3.80 -1.25 11.00
C LEU A 143 4.56 -1.95 9.86
N ASP A 144 4.22 -3.21 9.57
CA ASP A 144 4.71 -3.91 8.38
C ASP A 144 3.69 -4.95 7.88
N LEU A 145 3.70 -5.20 6.57
CA LEU A 145 2.86 -6.19 5.91
C LEU A 145 3.67 -6.86 4.80
N ARG A 146 3.84 -8.18 4.87
CA ARG A 146 4.70 -8.94 3.97
C ARG A 146 4.01 -10.21 3.50
N TYR A 147 3.92 -10.40 2.20
CA TYR A 147 3.58 -11.69 1.60
C TYR A 147 4.86 -12.52 1.41
N ALA A 148 4.78 -13.81 1.66
CA ALA A 148 5.82 -14.77 1.36
C ALA A 148 5.22 -16.09 0.90
N GLU A 149 5.95 -16.80 0.04
CA GLU A 149 5.63 -18.14 -0.42
C GLU A 149 6.84 -19.04 -0.20
N SER A 150 6.62 -20.19 0.43
CA SER A 150 7.67 -21.18 0.65
C SER A 150 7.94 -21.98 -0.62
N SER A 151 9.09 -22.66 -0.67
CA SER A 151 9.41 -23.62 -1.75
C SER A 151 8.44 -24.81 -1.81
N THR A 152 7.72 -25.10 -0.72
CA THR A 152 6.68 -26.12 -0.63
C THR A 152 5.31 -25.63 -1.08
N GLY A 153 5.19 -24.36 -1.51
CA GLY A 153 3.95 -23.74 -1.98
C GLY A 153 3.03 -23.24 -0.87
N GLU A 154 3.50 -23.21 0.38
CA GLU A 154 2.75 -22.63 1.48
C GLU A 154 2.86 -21.11 1.42
N ARG A 155 1.73 -20.43 1.59
CA ARG A 155 1.62 -18.98 1.39
C ARG A 155 1.27 -18.31 2.70
N TYR A 156 2.00 -17.24 3.01
CA TYR A 156 1.93 -16.54 4.28
C TYR A 156 1.77 -15.04 4.08
N LEU A 157 0.95 -14.42 4.93
CA LEU A 157 0.91 -12.98 5.11
C LEU A 157 1.34 -12.66 6.54
N GLY A 158 2.52 -12.06 6.70
CA GLY A 158 3.00 -11.54 7.96
C GLY A 158 2.50 -10.10 8.15
N CYS A 159 1.90 -9.82 9.30
CA CYS A 159 1.46 -8.49 9.70
C CYS A 159 2.06 -8.12 11.05
N LEU A 160 2.77 -7.00 11.11
CA LEU A 160 3.44 -6.49 12.29
C LEU A 160 2.74 -5.24 12.81
N SER A 161 2.63 -5.15 14.12
CA SER A 161 2.17 -3.98 14.88
C SER A 161 3.14 -3.73 16.03
N ALA A 162 2.94 -2.65 16.79
CA ALA A 162 3.78 -2.33 17.94
C ALA A 162 3.83 -3.46 18.99
N GLU A 163 2.76 -4.23 19.11
CA GLU A 163 2.61 -5.23 20.18
C GLU A 163 2.68 -6.68 19.68
N LYS A 164 2.40 -6.91 18.39
CA LYS A 164 2.13 -8.25 17.87
C LYS A 164 2.65 -8.45 16.46
N LEU A 165 3.20 -9.65 16.24
CA LEU A 165 3.36 -10.27 14.93
C LEU A 165 2.23 -11.30 14.75
N GLN A 166 1.49 -11.19 13.66
CA GLN A 166 0.50 -12.19 13.23
C GLN A 166 0.92 -12.75 11.88
N VAL A 167 0.84 -14.07 11.72
CA VAL A 167 1.11 -14.76 10.46
C VAL A 167 -0.16 -15.48 10.04
N PHE A 168 -0.67 -15.13 8.86
CA PHE A 168 -1.86 -15.74 8.29
C PHE A 168 -1.46 -16.71 7.18
N THR A 169 -1.97 -17.94 7.24
CA THR A 169 -1.84 -18.91 6.15
C THR A 169 -2.89 -18.63 5.08
N ILE A 170 -2.49 -18.57 3.82
CA ILE A 170 -3.36 -18.34 2.67
C ILE A 170 -3.61 -19.68 1.97
N ARG A 171 -4.87 -20.12 1.95
CA ARG A 171 -5.29 -21.38 1.34
C ARG A 171 -5.72 -21.19 -0.11
#